data_AF-A0A4Y7R9A5-F1
#
_entry.id   AF-A0A4Y7R9A5-F1
#
_cell.length_a   1.000
_cell.length_b   1.000
_cell.length_c   1.000
_cell.angle_alpha   90.00
_cell.angle_beta   90.00
_cell.angle_gamma   90.00
#
_symmetry.space_group_name_H-M   'P 1'
#
loop_
_entity.id
_entity.type
_entity.pdbx_description
1 polymer ?
#
loop_
_entity_poly.entity_id
_entity_poly.type
_entity_poly.pdbx_seq_one_letter_code
_entity_poly.pdbx_strand_id
1 'polypeptide(L)'
;MNMQDGGEGEIFVIGKDDRGNDIYALSIKGERGMPHRLVESFLRIYKIPRGNLLMVDSGVGDNFFLLAGRLLNRAGLLAALGRFFTYTGIKKMYGELTRLSAGVRDGLGKSLD
;
A
#
# COMPACT_ATOMS: atom_id res chain seq x y z
N MET A 1 -5.54 -13.93 6.88
CA MET A 1 -4.51 -13.99 5.81
C MET A 1 -3.21 -14.39 6.44
N ASN A 2 -2.70 -15.57 6.10
CA ASN A 2 -1.46 -16.11 6.65
C ASN A 2 -0.31 -15.54 5.80
N MET A 3 0.29 -14.42 6.22
CA MET A 3 1.39 -13.72 5.53
C MET A 3 2.76 -14.39 5.77
N GLN A 4 2.81 -15.73 5.93
CA GLN A 4 4.03 -16.43 6.35
C GLN A 4 4.90 -16.94 5.19
N ASP A 5 4.44 -16.86 3.94
CA ASP A 5 5.05 -17.60 2.83
C ASP A 5 5.75 -16.73 1.75
N GLY A 6 6.01 -15.46 2.03
CA GLY A 6 6.77 -14.58 1.13
C GLY A 6 8.05 -14.08 1.79
N GLY A 7 9.20 -14.51 1.28
CA GLY A 7 10.51 -13.98 1.70
C GLY A 7 10.66 -12.49 1.39
N GLU A 8 11.59 -11.82 2.07
CA GLU A 8 11.96 -10.44 1.72
C GLU A 8 12.42 -10.36 0.25
N GLY A 9 11.83 -9.47 -0.55
CA GLY A 9 12.16 -9.34 -1.97
C GLY A 9 11.41 -10.29 -2.91
N GLU A 10 10.55 -11.18 -2.40
CA GLU A 10 9.75 -12.07 -3.23
C GLU A 10 8.40 -11.44 -3.58
N ILE A 11 7.99 -11.63 -4.84
CA ILE A 11 6.65 -11.30 -5.31
C ILE A 11 5.77 -12.52 -5.01
N PHE A 12 4.68 -12.32 -4.27
CA PHE A 12 3.71 -13.38 -3.98
C PHE A 12 2.28 -12.93 -4.28
N VAL A 13 1.43 -13.89 -4.63
CA VAL A 13 0.02 -13.64 -4.94
C VAL A 13 -0.77 -13.49 -3.63
N ILE A 14 -1.45 -12.37 -3.46
CA ILE A 14 -2.32 -12.08 -2.32
C ILE A 14 -3.74 -12.61 -2.54
N GLY A 15 -4.18 -12.65 -3.80
CA GLY A 15 -5.52 -13.07 -4.19
C GLY A 15 -5.87 -12.59 -5.59
N LYS A 16 -7.17 -12.50 -5.88
CA LYS A 16 -7.71 -11.96 -7.13
C LYS A 16 -8.60 -10.75 -6.86
N ASP A 17 -8.65 -9.82 -7.82
CA ASP A 17 -9.62 -8.72 -7.81
C ASP A 17 -11.03 -9.20 -8.25
N ASP A 18 -12.00 -8.29 -8.25
CA ASP A 18 -13.38 -8.54 -8.67
C ASP A 18 -13.53 -8.86 -10.17
N ARG A 19 -12.47 -8.68 -10.96
CA ARG A 19 -12.38 -9.00 -12.39
C ARG A 19 -11.58 -10.28 -12.66
N GLY A 20 -11.10 -10.96 -11.61
CA GLY A 20 -10.34 -12.21 -11.72
C GLY A 20 -8.84 -12.04 -11.97
N ASN A 21 -8.32 -10.81 -11.98
CA ASN A 21 -6.89 -10.53 -12.13
C ASN A 21 -6.14 -10.86 -10.85
N ASP A 22 -4.95 -11.43 -10.97
CA ASP A 22 -4.09 -11.72 -9.82
C ASP A 22 -3.53 -10.44 -9.20
N ILE A 23 -3.68 -10.32 -7.88
CA ILE A 23 -3.12 -9.25 -7.06
C ILE A 23 -1.84 -9.76 -6.43
N TYR A 24 -0.75 -9.03 -6.65
CA TYR A 24 0.59 -9.39 -6.16
C TYR A 24 1.06 -8.42 -5.06
N ALA A 25 1.77 -8.93 -4.07
CA ALA A 25 2.55 -8.15 -3.10
C ALA A 25 4.04 -8.38 -3.32
N LEU A 26 4.82 -7.32 -3.08
CA LEU A 26 6.26 -7.38 -2.96
C LEU A 26 6.65 -6.72 -1.63
N SER A 27 7.25 -7.49 -0.73
CA SER A 27 7.77 -6.96 0.52
C SER A 27 9.19 -6.44 0.31
N ILE A 28 9.40 -5.14 0.52
CA ILE A 28 10.72 -4.51 0.40
C ILE A 28 11.13 -3.97 1.77
N LYS A 29 12.29 -4.42 2.26
CA LYS A 29 12.91 -3.93 3.49
C LYS A 29 14.13 -3.10 3.13
N GLY A 30 14.27 -1.93 3.75
CA GLY A 30 15.40 -1.03 3.53
C GLY A 30 14.98 0.31 2.93
N GLU A 31 15.69 0.75 1.89
CA GLU A 31 15.56 2.10 1.35
C GLU A 31 14.20 2.33 0.65
N ARG A 32 13.46 3.34 1.11
CA ARG A 32 12.14 3.73 0.56
C ARG A 32 12.16 4.03 -0.95
N GLY A 33 13.32 4.37 -1.53
CA GLY A 33 13.48 4.64 -2.97
C GLY A 33 13.67 3.39 -3.85
N MET A 34 13.97 2.22 -3.27
CA MET A 34 14.22 1.00 -4.03
C MET A 34 13.03 0.56 -4.90
N PRO A 35 11.76 0.52 -4.40
CA PRO A 35 10.62 0.14 -5.23
C PRO A 35 10.46 1.05 -6.45
N HIS A 36 10.63 2.36 -6.26
CA HIS A 36 10.54 3.33 -7.35
C HIS A 36 11.59 3.07 -8.44
N ARG A 37 12.86 2.85 -8.04
CA ARG A 37 13.94 2.57 -9.00
C ARG A 37 13.76 1.24 -9.72
N LEU A 38 13.28 0.21 -9.02
CA LEU A 38 13.01 -1.10 -9.61
C LEU A 38 11.95 -1.00 -10.70
N VAL A 39 10.83 -0.34 -10.38
CA VAL A 39 9.74 -0.12 -11.32
C VAL A 39 10.18 0.75 -12.49
N GLU A 40 10.91 1.85 -12.25
CA GLU A 40 11.41 2.70 -13.33
C GLU A 40 12.37 1.93 -14.26
N SER A 41 13.22 1.08 -13.70
CA SER A 41 14.16 0.25 -14.46
C SER A 41 13.41 -0.78 -15.31
N PHE A 42 12.38 -1.42 -14.75
CA PHE A 42 11.51 -2.34 -15.47
C PHE A 42 10.83 -1.64 -16.66
N LEU A 43 10.20 -0.48 -16.45
CA LEU A 43 9.56 0.29 -17.52
C LEU A 43 10.54 0.63 -18.63
N ARG A 44 11.78 0.99 -18.28
CA ARG A 44 12.84 1.30 -19.23
C ARG A 44 13.26 0.10 -20.07
N ILE A 45 13.46 -1.06 -19.43
CA ILE A 45 13.87 -2.32 -20.10
C ILE A 45 12.82 -2.74 -21.12
N TYR A 46 11.55 -2.68 -20.75
CA TYR A 46 10.43 -3.10 -21.62
C TYR A 46 9.91 -1.99 -22.53
N LYS A 47 10.56 -0.82 -22.56
CA LYS A 47 10.17 0.36 -23.36
C LYS A 47 8.71 0.79 -23.14
N ILE A 48 8.21 0.61 -21.92
CA ILE A 48 6.86 1.04 -21.56
C ILE A 48 6.88 2.56 -21.34
N PRO A 49 6.00 3.34 -22.00
CA PRO A 49 5.92 4.78 -21.80
C PRO A 49 5.67 5.13 -20.33
N ARG A 50 6.38 6.13 -19.80
CA ARG A 50 6.27 6.58 -18.39
C ARG A 50 4.85 7.00 -17.98
N GLY A 51 3.98 7.33 -18.92
CA GLY A 51 2.57 7.69 -18.66
C GLY A 51 1.64 6.50 -18.40
N ASN A 52 2.09 5.26 -18.65
CA ASN A 52 1.24 4.07 -18.54
C ASN A 52 1.20 3.47 -17.13
N LEU A 53 1.99 4.01 -16.19
CA LEU A 53 2.02 3.55 -14.81
C LEU A 53 1.94 4.74 -13.85
N LEU A 54 0.88 4.77 -13.05
CA LEU A 54 0.74 5.73 -11.95
C LEU A 54 1.22 5.09 -10.66
N MET A 55 2.37 5.51 -10.17
CA MET A 55 2.86 5.14 -8.84
C MET A 55 2.37 6.17 -7.83
N VAL A 56 1.72 5.71 -6.76
CA VAL A 56 1.27 6.59 -5.68
C VAL A 56 1.91 6.14 -4.37
N ASP A 57 2.61 7.06 -3.71
CA ASP A 57 3.03 6.86 -2.32
C ASP A 57 1.81 7.01 -1.41
N SER A 58 1.57 5.99 -0.60
CA SER A 58 0.43 5.94 0.31
C SER A 58 0.67 6.69 1.62
N GLY A 59 1.91 7.15 1.90
CA GLY A 59 2.22 7.94 3.10
C GLY A 59 1.96 7.20 4.42
N VAL A 60 1.81 5.87 4.37
CA VAL A 60 1.47 4.99 5.52
C VAL A 60 2.36 5.26 6.74
N GLY A 61 3.63 5.58 6.50
CA GLY A 61 4.64 5.82 7.53
C GLY A 61 4.44 7.10 8.36
N ASP A 62 3.67 8.07 7.87
CA ASP A 62 3.53 9.40 8.50
C ASP A 62 2.27 9.49 9.38
N ASN A 63 1.66 8.35 9.70
CA ASN A 63 0.41 8.30 10.42
C ASN A 63 0.61 8.49 11.95
N PHE A 64 0.59 9.75 12.40
CA PHE A 64 0.65 10.11 13.81
C PHE A 64 -0.39 9.38 14.68
N PHE A 65 -1.56 9.02 14.13
CA PHE A 65 -2.57 8.25 14.86
C PHE A 65 -2.11 6.83 15.16
N LEU A 66 -1.37 6.18 14.26
CA LEU A 66 -0.77 4.87 14.52
C LEU A 66 0.36 4.95 15.55
N LEU A 67 1.18 6.02 15.49
CA LEU A 67 2.24 6.26 16.47
C LEU A 67 1.64 6.48 17.88
N ALA A 68 0.63 7.34 17.98
CA ALA A 68 -0.09 7.60 19.22
C ALA A 68 -0.77 6.34 19.75
N GLY A 69 -1.46 5.60 18.86
CA GLY A 69 -2.10 4.33 19.21
C GLY A 69 -1.11 3.29 19.75
N ARG A 70 0.09 3.20 19.16
CA ARG A 70 1.17 2.32 19.63
C ARG A 70 1.67 2.73 21.02
N LEU A 71 1.86 4.03 21.25
CA LEU A 71 2.34 4.55 22.54
C LEU A 71 1.30 4.32 23.65
N LEU A 72 0.04 4.63 23.36
CA LEU A 72 -1.07 4.52 24.30
C LEU A 72 -1.44 3.07 24.62
N ASN A 73 -1.31 2.14 23.65
CA ASN A 73 -1.51 0.72 23.91
C ASN A 73 -0.48 0.12 24.88
N ARG A 74 0.71 0.73 25.01
CA ARG A 74 1.71 0.31 26.01
C ARG A 74 1.37 0.79 27.42
N ALA A 75 0.61 1.87 27.56
CA ALA A 75 0.11 2.33 28.84
C ALA A 75 -1.20 1.57 29.16
N GLY A 76 -1.12 0.54 30.01
CA GLY A 76 -2.25 -0.38 30.26
C GLY A 76 -3.60 0.28 30.60
N LEU A 77 -3.58 1.46 31.24
CA LEU A 77 -4.79 2.23 31.56
C LEU A 77 -5.39 2.97 30.34
N LEU A 78 -4.58 3.30 29.33
CA LEU A 78 -5.00 4.03 28.13
C LEU A 78 -5.15 3.11 26.91
N ALA A 79 -5.14 1.79 27.11
CA ALA A 79 -5.25 0.82 26.01
C ALA A 79 -6.53 1.01 25.18
N ALA A 80 -7.64 1.40 25.79
CA ALA A 80 -8.88 1.70 25.06
C ALA A 80 -8.71 2.90 24.09
N LEU A 81 -8.05 3.96 24.54
CA LEU A 81 -7.67 5.10 23.70
C LEU A 81 -6.68 4.68 22.62
N GLY A 82 -5.68 3.87 22.98
CA GLY A 82 -4.71 3.31 22.03
C GLY A 82 -5.38 2.57 20.87
N ARG A 83 -6.37 1.71 21.16
CA ARG A 83 -7.18 1.03 20.14
C ARG A 83 -7.96 2.00 19.26
N PHE A 84 -8.56 3.04 19.83
CA PHE A 84 -9.28 4.07 19.08
C PHE A 84 -8.36 4.81 18.10
N PHE A 85 -7.18 5.24 18.56
CA PHE A 85 -6.18 5.91 17.72
C PHE A 85 -5.65 4.98 16.62
N THR A 86 -5.35 3.72 16.95
CA THR A 86 -4.93 2.73 15.94
C THR A 86 -6.02 2.50 14.89
N TYR A 87 -7.27 2.29 15.31
CA TYR A 87 -8.41 2.12 14.39
C TYR A 87 -8.59 3.34 13.47
N THR A 88 -8.53 4.54 14.04
CA THR A 88 -8.65 5.79 13.27
C THR A 88 -7.51 5.95 12.28
N GLY A 89 -6.27 5.61 12.69
CA GLY A 89 -5.11 5.61 11.82
C GLY A 89 -5.28 4.64 10.64
N ILE A 90 -5.68 3.39 10.91
CA ILE A 90 -5.93 2.39 9.87
C ILE A 90 -7.04 2.87 8.93
N LYS A 91 -8.17 3.36 9.46
CA LYS A 91 -9.30 3.83 8.65
C LYS A 91 -8.93 4.99 7.74
N LYS A 92 -8.14 5.95 8.23
CA LYS A 92 -7.64 7.09 7.44
C LYS A 92 -6.78 6.61 6.27
N MET A 93 -5.85 5.69 6.53
CA MET A 93 -4.99 5.14 5.47
C MET A 93 -5.76 4.35 4.43
N TYR A 94 -6.67 3.47 4.85
CA TYR A 94 -7.50 2.70 3.94
C TYR A 94 -8.41 3.62 3.10
N GLY A 95 -8.92 4.70 3.69
CA GLY A 95 -9.69 5.72 2.97
C GLY A 95 -8.91 6.37 1.83
N GLU A 96 -7.68 6.82 2.10
CA GLU A 96 -6.80 7.37 1.04
C GLU A 96 -6.42 6.31 0.01
N LEU A 97 -6.04 5.10 0.42
CA LEU A 97 -5.74 4.01 -0.51
C LEU A 97 -6.93 3.66 -1.41
N THR A 98 -8.14 3.66 -0.86
CA THR A 98 -9.39 3.41 -1.59
C THR A 98 -9.66 4.55 -2.58
N ARG A 99 -9.45 5.80 -2.17
CA ARG A 99 -9.59 6.97 -3.04
C ARG A 99 -8.59 6.94 -4.20
N LEU A 100 -7.33 6.62 -3.91
CA LEU A 100 -6.25 6.55 -4.90
C LEU A 100 -6.48 5.41 -5.89
N SER A 101 -6.81 4.21 -5.41
CA SER A 101 -7.12 3.06 -6.27
C SER A 101 -8.39 3.28 -7.11
N ALA A 102 -9.42 3.91 -6.55
CA ALA A 102 -10.59 4.33 -7.32
C ALA A 102 -10.22 5.34 -8.41
N GLY A 103 -9.37 6.33 -8.12
CA GLY A 103 -8.87 7.28 -9.11
C GLY A 103 -8.12 6.62 -10.27
N VAL A 104 -7.28 5.61 -9.98
CA VAL A 104 -6.59 4.81 -11.01
C VAL A 104 -7.59 4.02 -11.85
N ARG A 105 -8.56 3.36 -11.21
CA ARG A 105 -9.60 2.59 -11.90
C ARG A 105 -10.44 3.46 -12.83
N ASP A 106 -10.86 4.63 -12.36
CA ASP A 106 -11.71 5.54 -13.13
C ASP A 106 -10.92 6.22 -14.26
N GLY A 107 -9.61 6.45 -14.06
CA GLY A 107 -8.69 6.90 -15.11
C GLY A 107 -8.46 5.86 -16.22
N LEU A 108 -8.37 4.57 -15.86
CA LEU A 108 -8.30 3.46 -16.81
C LEU A 108 -9.61 3.30 -17.61
N GLY A 109 -10.77 3.52 -16.97
CA GLY A 109 -12.07 3.51 -17.64
C GLY A 109 -12.17 4.59 -18.73
N LYS A 110 -11.68 5.80 -18.47
CA LYS A 110 -11.67 6.92 -19.44
C LYS A 110 -10.68 6.78 -20.59
N SER A 111 -9.71 5.87 -20.49
CA SER A 111 -8.72 5.60 -21.55
C SER A 111 -9.18 4.53 -22.55
N LEU A 112 -10.29 3.84 -22.26
CA LEU A 112 -10.84 2.74 -23.05
C LEU A 112 -12.15 3.10 -23.76
N ASP A 113 -12.64 4.33 -23.57
CA ASP A 113 -13.72 4.99 -24.33
C ASP A 113 -13.12 6.05 -25.28
#